data_AF-A0AAD5WQ98-F1
#
_entry.id   AF-A0AAD5WQ98-F1
#
_cell.length_a   1.000
_cell.length_b   1.000
_cell.length_c   1.000
_cell.angle_alpha   90.00
_cell.angle_beta   90.00
_cell.angle_gamma   90.00
#
_symmetry.space_group_name_H-M   'P 1'
#
loop_
_entity.id
_entity.type
_entity.pdbx_description
1 polymer ?
#
loop_
_entity_poly.entity_id
_entity_poly.type
_entity_poly.pdbx_seq_one_letter_code
_entity_poly.pdbx_strand_id
1 'polypeptide(L)' 'MSSTTSSASSYASSYSAHYSSYNNTMDSSPIVSIEVLRCMRCAREVETTSTDDISSTGMVEISTNLYYCTRCAKATGYA' A
#
# COMPACT_ATOMS: atom_id res chain seq x y z
N MET A 1 -42.35 -5.46 -6.26
CA MET A 1 -41.91 -4.45 -7.26
C MET A 1 -41.20 -3.37 -6.44
N SER A 2 -39.90 -3.50 -6.21
CA SER A 2 -38.79 -2.85 -6.97
C SER A 2 -38.12 -1.88 -5.99
N SER A 3 -36.81 -1.74 -5.79
CA SER A 3 -35.62 -2.36 -6.37
C SER A 3 -34.45 -2.15 -5.40
N THR A 4 -33.53 -3.10 -5.39
CA THR A 4 -32.18 -2.99 -4.84
C THR A 4 -31.44 -1.82 -5.50
N THR A 5 -30.87 -0.90 -4.72
CA THR A 5 -29.91 0.08 -5.24
C THR A 5 -28.53 -0.26 -4.68
N SER A 6 -27.86 -1.18 -5.37
CA SER A 6 -26.43 -1.43 -5.22
C SER A 6 -25.69 -0.17 -5.69
N SER A 7 -25.13 0.59 -4.76
CA SER A 7 -24.23 1.69 -5.10
C SER A 7 -22.85 1.08 -5.36
N ALA A 8 -22.58 0.72 -6.61
CA ALA A 8 -21.23 0.35 -7.05
C ALA A 8 -20.43 1.65 -7.21
N SER A 9 -19.57 1.94 -6.24
CA SER A 9 -18.62 3.06 -6.31
C SER A 9 -17.53 2.74 -7.32
N SER A 10 -17.75 3.12 -8.58
CA SER A 10 -16.75 3.01 -9.65
C SER A 10 -15.68 4.08 -9.45
N TYR A 11 -14.59 3.75 -8.74
CA TYR A 11 -13.40 4.62 -8.79
C TYR A 11 -12.72 4.38 -10.15
N ALA A 12 -12.93 5.30 -11.09
CA ALA A 12 -12.17 5.32 -12.33
C ALA A 12 -10.88 6.10 -12.07
N SER A 13 -9.83 5.42 -11.58
CA SER A 13 -8.50 6.01 -11.51
C SER A 13 -7.90 6.04 -12.92
N SER A 14 -7.90 7.21 -13.54
CA SER A 14 -7.17 7.47 -14.79
C SER A 14 -5.67 7.37 -14.51
N TYR A 15 -5.05 6.24 -14.85
CA TYR A 15 -3.60 6.08 -14.81
C TYR A 15 -2.98 6.89 -15.95
N SER A 16 -2.47 8.09 -15.65
CA SER A 16 -1.77 8.92 -16.61
C SER A 16 -0.44 8.24 -16.96
N ALA A 17 -0.35 7.60 -18.13
CA ALA A 17 0.91 7.07 -18.62
C ALA A 17 1.85 8.23 -18.97
N HIS A 18 2.81 8.53 -18.09
CA HIS A 18 3.84 9.50 -18.38
C HIS A 18 4.86 8.87 -19.34
N TYR A 19 4.83 9.28 -20.61
CA TYR A 19 5.89 8.95 -21.57
C TYR A 19 7.11 9.82 -21.26
N SER A 20 8.02 9.32 -20.44
CA SER A 20 9.27 10.02 -20.14
C SER A 20 10.27 9.79 -21.27
N SER A 21 10.49 10.84 -22.06
CA SER A 21 11.54 10.90 -23.07
C SER A 21 12.91 10.70 -22.40
N TYR A 22 13.59 9.60 -22.75
CA TYR A 22 14.85 9.17 -22.15
C TYR A 22 16.00 10.09 -22.62
N ASN A 23 16.35 11.09 -21.81
CA ASN A 23 17.61 11.81 -21.96
C ASN A 23 18.68 11.08 -21.13
N ASN A 24 19.69 10.56 -21.83
CA ASN A 24 20.85 9.88 -21.26
C ASN A 24 21.70 10.89 -20.46
N THR A 25 21.51 10.92 -19.15
CA THR A 25 22.46 11.50 -18.20
C THR A 25 22.56 10.51 -17.06
N MET A 26 23.76 10.00 -16.80
CA MET A 26 24.03 9.09 -15.69
C MET A 26 23.87 9.84 -14.36
N ASP A 27 22.63 10.08 -13.96
CA ASP A 27 22.26 10.39 -12.59
C ASP A 27 22.10 9.05 -11.86
N SER A 28 23.20 8.51 -11.36
CA SER A 28 23.21 7.31 -10.51
C SER A 28 22.73 7.65 -9.09
N SER A 29 21.63 8.38 -8.97
CA SER A 29 20.97 8.59 -7.69
C SER A 29 20.35 7.26 -7.25
N PRO A 30 20.52 6.85 -5.97
CA PRO A 30 19.94 5.60 -5.49
C PRO A 30 18.42 5.64 -5.70
N ILE A 31 17.90 4.63 -6.40
CA ILE A 31 16.45 4.49 -6.63
C ILE A 31 15.82 4.14 -5.28
N VAL A 32 15.17 5.12 -4.68
CA VAL A 32 14.43 4.97 -3.44
C VAL A 32 12.93 4.93 -3.77
N SER A 33 12.29 3.78 -3.51
CA SER A 33 10.84 3.62 -3.70
C SER A 33 10.10 3.84 -2.38
N ILE A 34 8.93 4.46 -2.50
CA ILE A 34 7.97 4.64 -1.41
C ILE A 34 6.82 3.67 -1.66
N GLU A 35 6.49 2.89 -0.66
CA GLU A 35 5.38 1.95 -0.64
C GLU A 35 4.43 2.34 0.49
N VAL A 36 3.13 2.14 0.28
CA VAL A 36 2.12 2.42 1.31
C VAL A 36 1.54 1.10 1.79
N LEU A 37 1.85 0.74 3.03
CA LEU A 37 1.29 -0.44 3.67
C LEU A 37 -0.05 -0.11 4.31
N ARG A 38 -1.03 -0.99 4.15
CA ARG A 38 -2.37 -0.80 4.70
C ARG A 38 -2.82 -1.99 5.53
N CYS A 39 -3.28 -1.71 6.75
CA CYS A 39 -3.89 -2.74 7.58
C CYS A 39 -5.23 -3.18 6.98
N MET A 40 -5.35 -4.45 6.62
CA MET A 40 -6.57 -5.00 6.02
C MET A 40 -7.80 -5.00 6.95
N ARG A 41 -7.61 -4.85 8.27
CA ARG A 41 -8.69 -4.90 9.25
C ARG A 41 -9.21 -3.52 9.64
N CYS A 42 -8.33 -2.54 9.89
CA CYS A 42 -8.71 -1.20 10.34
C CYS A 42 -8.38 -0.09 9.33
N ALA A 43 -7.85 -0.42 8.15
CA ALA A 43 -7.45 0.51 7.10
C ALA A 43 -6.40 1.56 7.51
N ARG A 44 -5.68 1.36 8.63
CA ARG A 44 -4.52 2.20 8.99
C ARG A 44 -3.45 2.09 7.91
N GLU A 45 -2.96 3.21 7.42
CA GLU A 45 -1.90 3.31 6.40
C GLU A 45 -0.58 3.76 7.04
N VAL A 46 0.53 3.27 6.52
CA VAL A 46 1.89 3.67 6.89
C VAL A 46 2.72 3.72 5.62
N GLU A 47 3.42 4.83 5.43
CA GLU A 47 4.38 4.98 4.33
C GLU A 47 5.70 4.34 4.72
N THR A 48 6.23 3.48 3.86
CA THR A 48 7.49 2.79 4.05
C THR A 48 8.40 3.09 2.87
N THR A 49 9.66 3.35 3.15
CA THR A 49 10.67 3.50 2.10
C THR A 49 11.37 2.15 1.93
N SER A 50 11.84 1.79 0.74
CA SER A 50 12.48 0.47 0.52
C SER A 50 13.74 0.19 1.37
N THR A 51 14.26 1.20 2.05
CA THR A 51 15.37 1.07 3.03
C THR A 51 14.89 0.89 4.47
N ASP A 52 13.58 0.91 4.73
CA ASP A 52 13.00 0.83 6.07
C ASP A 52 12.76 -0.62 6.51
N ASP A 53 13.08 -0.93 7.77
CA ASP A 53 12.79 -2.23 8.37
C ASP A 53 11.29 -2.33 8.72
N ILE A 54 10.56 -3.20 8.03
CA ILE A 54 9.11 -3.45 8.27
C ILE A 54 8.77 -3.78 9.73
N SER A 55 9.72 -4.36 10.48
CA SER A 55 9.55 -4.64 11.90
C SER A 55 9.38 -3.36 12.75
N SER A 56 9.90 -2.22 12.28
CA SER A 56 9.92 -0.93 12.98
C SER A 56 8.70 -0.06 12.67
N THR A 57 7.97 -0.32 11.58
CA THR A 57 6.80 0.46 11.14
C THR A 57 5.51 0.12 11.88
N GLY A 58 5.54 -0.85 12.81
CA GLY A 58 4.36 -1.28 13.56
C GLY A 58 3.32 -1.98 12.68
N MET A 59 3.75 -2.52 11.54
CA MET A 59 2.99 -3.41 10.67
C MET A 59 3.50 -4.83 10.84
N VAL A 60 2.61 -5.81 10.71
CA VAL A 60 2.90 -7.25 10.80
C VAL A 60 2.46 -7.86 9.49
N GLU A 61 3.40 -8.43 8.75
CA GLU A 61 3.10 -9.20 7.53
C GLU A 61 2.44 -10.53 7.93
N ILE A 62 1.23 -10.77 7.42
CA ILE A 62 0.48 -11.99 7.69
C ILE A 62 0.49 -12.95 6.48
N SER A 63 0.82 -12.43 5.30
CA SER A 63 1.01 -13.13 4.03
C SER A 63 1.67 -12.16 3.04
N THR A 64 2.04 -12.66 1.86
CA THR A 64 2.72 -11.86 0.82
C THR A 64 1.90 -10.62 0.47
N ASN A 65 2.46 -9.44 0.76
CA ASN A 65 1.81 -8.13 0.60
C ASN A 65 0.51 -7.91 1.42
N LEU A 66 0.25 -8.73 2.45
CA LEU A 66 -0.87 -8.55 3.37
C LEU A 66 -0.36 -8.16 4.76
N TYR A 67 -0.87 -7.05 5.28
CA TYR A 67 -0.39 -6.48 6.54
C TYR A 67 -1.53 -6.22 7.53
N TYR A 68 -1.24 -6.43 8.81
CA TYR A 68 -2.03 -5.93 9.93
C TYR A 68 -1.23 -4.91 10.75
N CYS A 69 -1.90 -3.92 11.32
CA CYS A 69 -1.26 -3.12 12.36
C CYS A 69 -1.03 -3.98 13.61
N THR A 70 -0.05 -3.62 14.44
CA THR A 70 0.26 -4.35 15.69
C THR A 70 -0.97 -4.63 16.55
N ARG A 71 -1.92 -3.68 16.62
CA ARG A 71 -3.17 -3.86 17.39
C ARG A 71 -4.06 -4.95 16.80
N CYS A 72 -4.25 -4.94 15.48
CA CYS A 72 -5.08 -5.92 14.79
C CYS A 72 -4.44 -7.30 14.78
N ALA A 73 -3.11 -7.38 14.61
CA ALA A 73 -2.36 -8.64 14.64
C ALA A 73 -2.50 -9.34 16.00
N LYS A 74 -2.33 -8.62 17.11
CA LYS A 74 -2.56 -9.14 18.46
C LYS A 74 -4.01 -9.60 18.66
N ALA A 75 -4.97 -8.82 18.16
CA ALA A 75 -6.39 -9.15 18.25
C ALA A 75 -6.82 -10.34 17.37
N THR A 76 -6.01 -10.77 16.41
CA THR A 76 -6.26 -11.95 15.57
C THR A 76 -5.32 -13.12 15.85
N GLY A 77 -4.31 -12.97 16.73
CA GLY A 77 -3.34 -14.03 17.05
C GLY A 77 -2.19 -14.20 16.06
N TYR A 78 -1.85 -13.15 15.29
CA TYR A 78 -0.72 -13.17 14.35
C TYR A 78 0.57 -12.57 14.94
N ALA A 79 0.50 -11.98 16.14
CA ALA A 79 1.62 -11.35 16.85
C ALA A 79 1.41 -11.37 18.36
#